data_AF-A0A9P8M555-F1
#
_entry.id   AF-A0A9P8M555-F1
#
_cell.length_a   1.000
_cell.length_b   1.000
_cell.length_c   1.000
_cell.angle_alpha   90.00
_cell.angle_beta   90.00
_cell.angle_gamma   90.00
#
_symmetry.space_group_name_H-M   'P 1'
#
loop_
_entity.id
_entity.type
_entity.pdbx_description
1 polymer ?
#
loop_
_entity_poly.entity_id
_entity_poly.type
_entity_poly.pdbx_seq_one_letter_code
_entity_poly.pdbx_strand_id
1 'polypeptide(L)'
;MKFTASIAALVLLQGFAMALPQQPGVQAVGENRLPLTYPRAKAPHKGGSCKPKRPTPDGPGIPNNGTQPGDNPTKPSPPNETGGRDPGEMVDDYPDKNKCGQTDSNQLTACQCTGFAAFRAVNRMGVTNFTEYGQWGNANKWASVASKGGLTVNTTPAPGAIAWTERGTYGHVAFVHAVNGDQLEIEDYNGIGGNEKYGNGKQPKSQYDAFIHF
;
A
#
# COMPACT_ATOMS: atom_id res chain seq x y z
N MET A 1 56.67 32.04 43.70
CA MET A 1 55.66 32.77 42.91
C MET A 1 56.08 32.77 41.44
N LYS A 2 55.33 32.06 40.59
CA LYS A 2 55.03 32.38 39.17
C LYS A 2 54.17 31.24 38.58
N PHE A 3 52.95 31.62 38.22
CA PHE A 3 51.94 31.00 37.36
C PHE A 3 52.56 30.50 36.03
N THR A 4 52.07 29.58 35.19
CA THR A 4 50.74 29.12 34.72
C THR A 4 51.06 28.06 33.63
N ALA A 5 50.41 26.89 33.55
CA ALA A 5 49.16 26.54 32.84
C ALA A 5 49.42 25.58 31.66
N SER A 6 48.60 24.53 31.64
CA SER A 6 48.46 23.49 30.60
C SER A 6 48.11 24.04 29.23
N ILE A 7 48.57 23.38 28.18
CA ILE A 7 47.95 23.42 26.85
C ILE A 7 47.47 22.02 26.52
N ALA A 8 46.17 21.80 26.71
CA ALA A 8 45.45 20.68 26.13
C ALA A 8 45.24 20.98 24.65
N ALA A 9 45.81 20.15 23.76
CA ALA A 9 45.54 20.21 22.33
C ALA A 9 44.16 19.60 22.07
N LEU A 10 43.16 20.47 21.89
CA LEU A 10 41.81 20.11 21.48
C LEU A 10 41.84 19.76 19.98
N VAL A 11 41.70 18.48 19.64
CA VAL A 11 41.52 18.02 18.26
C VAL A 11 40.09 18.37 17.83
N LEU A 12 39.95 19.45 17.05
CA LEU A 12 38.70 19.79 16.38
C LEU A 12 38.53 18.88 15.15
N LEU A 13 37.78 17.80 15.30
CA LEU A 13 37.18 17.10 14.15
C LEU A 13 36.13 18.02 13.52
N GLN A 14 36.49 18.70 12.43
CA GLN A 14 35.51 19.32 11.56
C GLN A 14 34.87 18.22 10.71
N GLY A 15 33.70 17.75 11.16
CA GLY A 15 32.81 16.94 10.34
C GLY A 15 32.28 17.76 9.18
N PHE A 16 32.81 17.52 7.98
CA PHE A 16 32.16 17.94 6.75
C PHE A 16 30.96 17.02 6.52
N ALA A 17 29.80 17.42 7.03
CA ALA A 17 28.53 16.89 6.57
C ALA A 17 28.37 17.30 5.10
N MET A 18 28.58 16.35 4.18
CA MET A 18 28.16 16.50 2.80
C MET A 18 26.63 16.65 2.80
N ALA A 19 26.15 17.88 2.65
CA ALA A 19 24.75 18.14 2.40
C ALA A 19 24.39 17.51 1.05
N LEU A 20 23.68 16.38 1.09
CA LEU A 20 23.00 15.85 -0.08
C LEU A 20 22.06 16.94 -0.63
N PRO A 21 22.01 17.16 -1.95
CA PRO A 21 21.06 18.09 -2.52
C PRO A 21 19.64 17.60 -2.18
N GLN A 22 18.97 18.32 -1.28
CA GLN A 22 17.55 18.18 -1.05
C GLN A 22 16.87 18.50 -2.39
N GLN A 23 16.31 17.47 -3.05
CA GLN A 23 15.44 17.73 -4.19
C GLN A 23 14.28 18.61 -3.70
N PRO A 24 13.91 19.67 -4.43
CA PRO A 24 12.82 20.54 -4.04
C PRO A 24 11.56 19.69 -3.86
N GLY A 25 10.98 19.78 -2.67
CA GLY A 25 9.77 19.06 -2.28
C GLY A 25 8.73 19.17 -3.37
N VAL A 26 8.36 18.02 -3.95
CA VAL A 26 7.30 17.94 -4.94
C VAL A 26 5.99 18.17 -4.18
N GLN A 27 5.47 19.40 -4.27
CA GLN A 27 4.11 19.74 -3.84
C GLN A 27 3.12 18.91 -4.66
N ALA A 28 2.74 17.74 -4.14
CA ALA A 28 1.54 17.06 -4.58
C ALA A 28 0.33 17.67 -3.85
N VAL A 29 0.05 18.95 -4.11
CA VAL A 29 -1.24 19.56 -3.74
C VAL A 29 -2.16 19.37 -4.95
N GLY A 30 -2.68 18.17 -5.10
CA GLY A 30 -3.60 17.81 -6.17
C GLY A 30 -4.58 16.75 -5.67
N GLU A 31 -5.84 16.87 -6.07
CA GLU A 31 -6.91 15.93 -5.70
C GLU A 31 -6.62 14.55 -6.33
N ASN A 32 -6.01 13.66 -5.55
CA ASN A 32 -5.77 12.26 -5.89
C ASN A 32 -6.97 11.37 -5.52
N ARG A 33 -8.20 11.92 -5.54
CA ARG A 33 -9.38 11.08 -5.33
C ARG A 33 -9.56 10.19 -6.54
N LEU A 34 -9.36 8.89 -6.34
CA LEU A 34 -10.03 7.88 -7.15
C LEU A 34 -11.56 8.10 -7.01
N PRO A 35 -12.33 8.52 -8.04
CA PRO A 35 -13.77 8.57 -7.98
C PRO A 35 -14.37 7.28 -7.46
N LEU A 36 -15.34 7.45 -6.56
CA LEU A 36 -16.14 6.38 -5.94
C LEU A 36 -16.82 5.47 -6.98
N THR A 37 -16.95 5.95 -8.22
CA THR A 37 -17.35 5.15 -9.37
C THR A 37 -16.51 5.56 -10.58
N TYR A 38 -15.49 4.80 -10.93
CA TYR A 38 -14.91 4.90 -12.26
C TYR A 38 -15.76 4.11 -13.26
N PRO A 39 -16.07 4.67 -14.44
CA PRO A 39 -16.70 3.90 -15.50
C PRO A 39 -15.80 2.71 -15.85
N ARG A 40 -16.41 1.52 -15.85
CA ARG A 40 -15.82 0.26 -16.26
C ARG A 40 -14.93 0.47 -17.48
N ALA A 41 -13.64 0.16 -17.36
CA ALA A 41 -12.75 0.10 -18.52
C ALA A 41 -13.42 -0.77 -19.59
N LYS A 42 -13.56 -0.25 -20.82
CA LYS A 42 -14.02 -1.06 -21.94
C LYS A 42 -13.08 -2.25 -22.06
N ALA A 43 -13.67 -3.45 -22.08
CA ALA A 43 -12.93 -4.70 -22.21
C ALA A 43 -11.95 -4.61 -23.39
N PRO A 44 -10.73 -5.18 -23.27
CA PRO A 44 -9.86 -5.33 -24.42
C PRO A 44 -10.58 -6.16 -25.50
N HIS A 45 -10.26 -5.82 -26.74
CA HIS A 45 -10.87 -6.30 -27.98
C HIS A 45 -11.29 -7.77 -27.96
N LYS A 46 -12.50 -8.04 -28.50
CA LYS A 46 -13.01 -9.38 -28.80
C LYS A 46 -12.00 -10.14 -29.68
N GLY A 47 -11.24 -11.03 -29.08
CA GLY A 47 -10.44 -12.03 -29.77
C GLY A 47 -10.95 -13.43 -29.41
N GLY A 48 -11.37 -14.18 -30.43
CA GLY A 48 -11.38 -15.65 -30.45
C GLY A 48 -12.33 -16.38 -29.50
N SER A 49 -13.44 -16.89 -30.04
CA SER A 49 -14.28 -17.89 -29.38
C SER A 49 -13.55 -19.22 -29.20
N CYS A 50 -13.15 -19.55 -27.97
CA CYS A 50 -12.83 -20.92 -27.58
C CYS A 50 -13.82 -21.34 -26.49
N LYS A 51 -14.82 -22.15 -26.86
CA LYS A 51 -15.77 -22.77 -25.90
C LYS A 51 -15.11 -23.99 -25.25
N PRO A 52 -14.99 -24.07 -23.91
CA PRO A 52 -14.79 -25.34 -23.24
C PRO A 52 -16.17 -26.02 -23.05
N LYS A 53 -16.35 -27.21 -23.61
CA LYS A 53 -17.47 -28.10 -23.24
C LYS A 53 -17.24 -28.56 -21.79
N ARG A 54 -18.11 -28.19 -20.86
CA ARG A 54 -18.17 -28.79 -19.51
C ARG A 54 -19.22 -29.92 -19.50
N PRO A 55 -18.87 -31.15 -19.09
CA PRO A 55 -19.83 -32.21 -18.82
C PRO A 55 -20.69 -31.90 -17.58
N THR A 56 -21.96 -32.26 -17.63
CA THR A 56 -22.91 -32.26 -16.51
C THR A 56 -22.64 -33.44 -15.56
N PRO A 57 -22.83 -33.27 -14.24
CA PRO A 57 -23.12 -34.39 -13.35
C PRO A 57 -24.62 -34.41 -13.00
N ASP A 58 -25.27 -35.52 -13.35
CA ASP A 58 -26.58 -35.94 -12.85
C ASP A 58 -26.44 -36.46 -11.39
N GLY A 59 -27.39 -36.14 -10.50
CA GLY A 59 -27.58 -36.87 -9.24
C GLY A 59 -28.11 -36.03 -8.06
N PRO A 60 -28.89 -36.63 -7.13
CA PRO A 60 -30.20 -36.11 -6.72
C PRO A 60 -30.22 -35.31 -5.40
N GLY A 61 -31.20 -34.41 -5.28
CA GLY A 61 -31.41 -33.52 -4.14
C GLY A 61 -32.13 -34.14 -2.94
N ILE A 62 -31.92 -33.53 -1.76
CA ILE A 62 -32.57 -33.71 -0.45
C ILE A 62 -32.41 -32.37 0.34
N PRO A 63 -33.33 -31.99 1.25
CA PRO A 63 -34.13 -30.76 1.08
C PRO A 63 -33.79 -29.57 2.00
N ASN A 64 -34.41 -28.44 1.68
CA ASN A 64 -34.46 -27.19 2.44
C ASN A 64 -35.14 -27.40 3.81
N ASN A 65 -34.51 -26.95 4.89
CA ASN A 65 -35.19 -26.66 6.14
C ASN A 65 -34.76 -25.28 6.64
N GLY A 66 -35.73 -24.39 6.81
CA GLY A 66 -35.51 -23.00 7.20
C GLY A 66 -35.23 -22.84 8.69
N THR A 67 -34.73 -21.65 9.05
CA THR A 67 -35.16 -20.78 10.17
C THR A 67 -34.01 -19.80 10.51
N GLN A 68 -34.26 -18.50 10.30
CA GLN A 68 -33.69 -17.40 11.11
C GLN A 68 -34.77 -17.07 12.18
N PRO A 69 -34.53 -16.47 13.38
CA PRO A 69 -33.38 -15.63 13.76
C PRO A 69 -32.88 -15.71 15.24
N GLY A 70 -31.76 -15.04 15.54
CA GLY A 70 -31.34 -14.73 16.92
C GLY A 70 -29.86 -14.34 17.06
N ASP A 71 -29.61 -13.27 17.79
CA ASP A 71 -28.36 -12.48 17.88
C ASP A 71 -27.17 -13.19 18.57
N ASN A 72 -25.93 -12.99 18.10
CA ASN A 72 -24.68 -12.95 18.90
C ASN A 72 -23.38 -12.62 18.10
N PRO A 73 -22.25 -12.26 18.74
CA PRO A 73 -21.38 -11.12 18.44
C PRO A 73 -20.34 -11.33 17.33
N THR A 74 -19.72 -10.24 16.89
CA THR A 74 -18.66 -10.13 15.86
C THR A 74 -17.62 -11.26 15.96
N LYS A 75 -17.70 -12.20 15.04
CA LYS A 75 -16.77 -13.32 14.88
C LYS A 75 -15.40 -12.79 14.42
N PRO A 76 -14.29 -13.18 15.07
CA PRO A 76 -12.94 -12.90 14.56
C PRO A 76 -12.75 -13.47 13.16
N SER A 77 -12.14 -12.69 12.27
CA SER A 77 -11.77 -13.11 10.92
C SER A 77 -10.96 -14.41 10.93
N PRO A 78 -11.17 -15.32 9.97
CA PRO A 78 -10.42 -16.58 9.91
C PRO A 78 -8.93 -16.33 9.62
N PRO A 79 -8.03 -17.18 10.16
CA PRO A 79 -6.59 -17.05 9.94
C PRO A 79 -6.23 -17.30 8.47
N ASN A 80 -5.27 -16.51 8.00
CA ASN A 80 -4.68 -16.51 6.65
C ASN A 80 -4.20 -17.91 6.23
N GLU A 81 -4.95 -18.62 5.37
CA GLU A 81 -4.59 -19.98 4.89
C GLU A 81 -3.42 -20.02 3.90
N THR A 82 -2.70 -18.91 3.72
CA THR A 82 -1.49 -18.84 2.87
C THR A 82 -0.28 -18.29 3.62
N GLY A 83 -0.12 -18.59 4.92
CA GLY A 83 1.17 -18.41 5.64
C GLY A 83 1.81 -17.01 5.59
N GLY A 84 1.06 -15.99 5.18
CA GLY A 84 1.53 -14.62 5.02
C GLY A 84 1.47 -13.85 6.33
N ARG A 85 2.34 -12.84 6.46
CA ARG A 85 2.34 -11.92 7.62
C ARG A 85 0.96 -11.30 7.80
N ASP A 86 0.52 -11.17 9.05
CA ASP A 86 -0.76 -10.56 9.40
C ASP A 86 -0.76 -9.07 8.98
N PRO A 87 -1.70 -8.63 8.13
CA PRO A 87 -1.82 -7.22 7.75
C PRO A 87 -2.16 -6.28 8.90
N GLY A 88 -2.51 -6.78 10.09
CA GLY A 88 -2.77 -5.98 11.30
C GLY A 88 -4.03 -5.12 11.22
N GLU A 89 -4.43 -4.49 12.33
CA GLU A 89 -5.68 -3.71 12.39
C GLU A 89 -5.70 -2.51 11.42
N MET A 90 -6.84 -2.24 10.79
CA MET A 90 -7.03 -1.04 9.95
C MET A 90 -7.25 0.22 10.82
N VAL A 91 -6.17 0.78 11.35
CA VAL A 91 -6.18 1.95 12.24
C VAL A 91 -5.22 3.05 11.75
N ASP A 92 -5.56 4.31 12.01
CA ASP A 92 -4.67 5.44 11.71
C ASP A 92 -3.55 5.62 12.76
N ASP A 93 -2.58 4.71 12.71
CA ASP A 93 -1.34 4.69 13.50
C ASP A 93 -0.17 5.34 12.75
N TYR A 94 -0.41 6.06 11.65
CA TYR A 94 0.64 6.66 10.84
C TYR A 94 1.37 7.77 11.62
N PRO A 95 2.68 7.64 11.96
CA PRO A 95 3.38 8.59 12.83
C PRO A 95 3.47 10.00 12.24
N ASP A 96 3.43 10.12 10.91
CA ASP A 96 3.59 11.39 10.20
C ASP A 96 2.25 12.03 9.76
N LYS A 97 1.12 11.58 10.31
CA LYS A 97 -0.23 12.08 10.00
C LYS A 97 -0.47 13.57 10.22
N ASN A 98 0.37 14.23 11.01
CA ASN A 98 0.31 15.67 11.29
C ASN A 98 1.42 16.46 10.59
N LYS A 99 2.14 15.85 9.64
CA LYS A 99 3.29 16.45 8.95
C LYS A 99 3.09 16.50 7.44
N CYS A 100 1.86 16.65 6.99
CA CYS A 100 1.51 16.61 5.57
C CYS A 100 2.39 17.55 4.73
N GLY A 101 2.85 17.05 3.57
CA GLY A 101 3.77 17.76 2.69
C GLY A 101 5.25 17.69 3.08
N GLN A 102 5.59 17.18 4.27
CA GLN A 102 6.98 16.92 4.67
C GLN A 102 7.43 15.53 4.18
N THR A 103 8.75 15.31 4.17
CA THR A 103 9.32 13.98 3.92
C THR A 103 9.19 13.08 5.15
N ASP A 104 8.67 11.87 4.98
CA ASP A 104 8.54 10.84 6.01
C ASP A 104 9.82 10.00 6.17
N SER A 105 9.81 9.06 7.11
CA SER A 105 10.92 8.13 7.37
C SER A 105 11.28 7.20 6.21
N ASN A 106 10.40 7.04 5.22
CA ASN A 106 10.60 6.22 4.02
C ASN A 106 10.99 7.06 2.80
N GLN A 107 11.37 8.34 3.01
CA GLN A 107 11.75 9.30 1.96
C GLN A 107 10.61 9.60 0.97
N LEU A 108 9.36 9.51 1.44
CA LEU A 108 8.14 9.83 0.68
C LEU A 108 7.41 10.99 1.33
N THR A 109 6.38 11.53 0.67
CA THR A 109 5.62 12.67 1.20
C THR A 109 4.58 12.19 2.22
N ALA A 110 4.66 12.72 3.44
CA ALA A 110 3.71 12.46 4.50
C ALA A 110 2.27 12.86 4.10
N CYS A 111 1.31 12.14 4.67
CA CYS A 111 -0.12 12.17 4.35
C CYS A 111 -0.53 11.79 2.92
N GLN A 112 0.42 11.37 2.07
CA GLN A 112 0.12 10.86 0.72
C GLN A 112 -0.01 9.33 0.72
N CYS A 113 -0.64 8.78 -0.31
CA CYS A 113 -0.85 7.35 -0.46
C CYS A 113 0.46 6.56 -0.42
N THR A 114 1.51 7.11 -1.04
CA THR A 114 2.85 6.52 -1.12
C THR A 114 3.50 6.38 0.25
N GLY A 115 3.55 7.46 1.03
CA GLY A 115 4.18 7.43 2.36
C GLY A 115 3.51 6.45 3.32
N PHE A 116 2.18 6.45 3.33
CA PHE A 116 1.42 5.51 4.15
C PHE A 116 1.58 4.05 3.71
N ALA A 117 1.53 3.77 2.40
CA ALA A 117 1.76 2.43 1.85
C ALA A 117 3.15 1.90 2.21
N ALA A 118 4.18 2.74 2.13
CA ALA A 118 5.55 2.38 2.54
C ALA A 118 5.62 2.09 4.05
N PHE A 119 5.00 2.94 4.87
CA PHE A 119 4.91 2.72 6.31
C PHE A 119 4.25 1.38 6.65
N ARG A 120 3.17 1.01 5.96
CA ARG A 120 2.51 -0.29 6.11
C ARG A 120 3.42 -1.46 5.74
N ALA A 121 4.09 -1.38 4.60
CA ALA A 121 5.04 -2.42 4.18
C ALA A 121 6.18 -2.61 5.20
N VAL A 122 6.74 -1.52 5.71
CA VAL A 122 7.81 -1.56 6.73
C VAL A 122 7.33 -2.18 8.04
N ASN A 123 6.21 -1.69 8.58
CA ASN A 123 5.80 -2.05 9.93
C ASN A 123 5.07 -3.39 10.01
N ARG A 124 4.48 -3.86 8.91
CA ARG A 124 3.61 -5.06 8.92
C ARG A 124 4.14 -6.19 8.07
N MET A 125 4.83 -5.85 6.98
CA MET A 125 5.39 -6.82 6.05
C MET A 125 6.88 -7.03 6.24
N GLY A 126 7.44 -6.62 7.39
CA GLY A 126 8.83 -6.84 7.79
C GLY A 126 9.87 -6.37 6.77
N VAL A 127 9.54 -5.31 6.02
CA VAL A 127 10.49 -4.59 5.18
C VAL A 127 11.36 -3.74 6.09
N THR A 128 12.68 -3.98 6.09
CA THR A 128 13.62 -3.29 6.98
C THR A 128 14.09 -1.94 6.43
N ASN A 129 14.26 -1.85 5.11
CA ASN A 129 14.63 -0.62 4.42
C ASN A 129 13.85 -0.48 3.12
N PHE A 130 12.81 0.35 3.12
CA PHE A 130 11.96 0.53 1.95
C PHE A 130 12.75 1.06 0.74
N THR A 131 13.80 1.85 0.97
CA THR A 131 14.59 2.48 -0.12
C THR A 131 15.56 1.54 -0.81
N GLU A 132 15.78 0.34 -0.28
CA GLU A 132 16.61 -0.71 -0.91
C GLU A 132 16.06 -1.14 -2.28
N TYR A 133 14.73 -1.15 -2.42
CA TYR A 133 14.07 -1.49 -3.68
C TYR A 133 14.17 -0.40 -4.74
N GLY A 134 14.65 0.80 -4.37
CA GLY A 134 14.91 1.91 -5.28
C GLY A 134 14.20 3.20 -4.88
N GLN A 135 14.23 4.15 -5.81
CA GLN A 135 13.63 5.47 -5.66
C GLN A 135 12.15 5.41 -6.06
N TRP A 136 11.27 5.31 -5.07
CA TRP A 136 9.84 5.06 -5.27
C TRP A 136 9.09 6.23 -5.91
N GLY A 137 9.24 7.44 -5.37
CA GLY A 137 8.56 8.64 -5.86
C GLY A 137 7.04 8.47 -5.97
N ASN A 138 6.47 9.01 -7.05
CA ASN A 138 5.03 8.96 -7.32
C ASN A 138 4.54 7.53 -7.53
N ALA A 139 3.30 7.25 -7.09
CA ALA A 139 2.69 5.94 -7.18
C ALA A 139 2.77 5.36 -8.60
N ASN A 140 2.53 6.12 -9.66
CA ASN A 140 2.58 5.63 -11.05
C ASN A 140 3.93 5.05 -11.53
N LYS A 141 5.00 5.13 -10.73
CA LYS A 141 6.28 4.46 -11.01
C LYS A 141 6.51 3.19 -10.19
N TRP A 142 5.72 2.95 -9.15
CA TRP A 142 5.99 1.91 -8.16
C TRP A 142 6.06 0.50 -8.73
N ALA A 143 5.21 0.10 -9.69
CA ALA A 143 5.34 -1.22 -10.32
C ALA A 143 6.69 -1.41 -11.02
N SER A 144 7.20 -0.38 -11.70
CA SER A 144 8.52 -0.44 -12.36
C SER A 144 9.66 -0.44 -11.35
N VAL A 145 9.58 0.40 -10.30
CA VAL A 145 10.57 0.45 -9.23
C VAL A 145 10.63 -0.88 -8.48
N ALA A 146 9.48 -1.39 -8.04
CA ALA A 146 9.36 -2.69 -7.36
C ALA A 146 9.96 -3.83 -8.18
N SER A 147 9.59 -3.93 -9.46
CA SER A 147 10.12 -4.98 -10.35
C SER A 147 11.65 -4.88 -10.51
N LYS A 148 12.19 -3.67 -10.64
CA LYS A 148 13.65 -3.45 -10.73
C LYS A 148 14.37 -3.72 -9.41
N GLY A 149 13.71 -3.46 -8.29
CA GLY A 149 14.17 -3.80 -6.94
C GLY A 149 14.05 -5.27 -6.58
N GLY A 150 13.57 -6.13 -7.49
CA GLY A 150 13.46 -7.57 -7.28
C GLY A 150 12.18 -8.03 -6.57
N LEU A 151 11.22 -7.14 -6.36
CA LEU A 151 9.90 -7.49 -5.81
C LEU A 151 9.01 -8.14 -6.87
N THR A 152 8.12 -9.02 -6.42
CA THR A 152 7.11 -9.59 -7.29
C THR A 152 6.01 -8.57 -7.57
N VAL A 153 5.73 -8.33 -8.84
CA VAL A 153 4.61 -7.50 -9.31
C VAL A 153 3.73 -8.35 -10.22
N ASN A 154 2.48 -8.59 -9.83
CA ASN A 154 1.55 -9.43 -10.58
C ASN A 154 0.10 -8.97 -10.41
N THR A 155 -0.87 -9.70 -10.96
CA THR A 155 -2.30 -9.36 -10.89
C THR A 155 -3.06 -10.14 -9.81
N THR A 156 -2.34 -10.82 -8.92
CA THR A 156 -2.90 -11.63 -7.84
C THR A 156 -2.87 -10.84 -6.54
N PRO A 157 -4.03 -10.40 -6.01
CA PRO A 157 -4.07 -9.72 -4.72
C PRO A 157 -3.74 -10.70 -3.59
N ALA A 158 -3.09 -10.19 -2.56
CA ALA A 158 -2.86 -10.91 -1.32
C ALA A 158 -2.97 -9.94 -0.14
N PRO A 159 -3.45 -10.38 1.03
CA PRO A 159 -3.29 -9.63 2.27
C PRO A 159 -1.81 -9.25 2.47
N GLY A 160 -1.54 -7.99 2.81
CA GLY A 160 -0.19 -7.46 2.95
C GLY A 160 0.44 -6.91 1.67
N ALA A 161 -0.14 -7.19 0.50
CA ALA A 161 0.34 -6.60 -0.76
C ALA A 161 -0.04 -5.11 -0.86
N ILE A 162 0.68 -4.39 -1.73
CA ILE A 162 0.30 -3.04 -2.15
C ILE A 162 -0.48 -3.13 -3.45
N ALA A 163 -1.77 -2.76 -3.41
CA ALA A 163 -2.59 -2.57 -4.59
C ALA A 163 -2.15 -1.30 -5.32
N TRP A 164 -1.84 -1.41 -6.60
CA TRP A 164 -1.18 -0.37 -7.38
C TRP A 164 -1.95 -0.04 -8.66
N THR A 165 -2.02 1.24 -9.02
CA THR A 165 -2.48 1.68 -10.34
C THR A 165 -1.65 2.87 -10.85
N GLU A 166 -1.40 2.89 -12.14
CA GLU A 166 -0.78 4.04 -12.82
C GLU A 166 -1.80 5.14 -13.17
N ARG A 167 -3.10 4.88 -13.01
CA ARG A 167 -4.16 5.79 -13.41
C ARG A 167 -4.12 7.08 -12.59
N GLY A 168 -4.30 8.21 -13.27
CA GLY A 168 -4.20 9.55 -12.70
C GLY A 168 -2.79 10.14 -12.81
N THR A 169 -2.64 11.44 -12.55
CA THR A 169 -1.37 12.17 -12.75
C THR A 169 -0.22 11.57 -11.93
N TYR A 170 -0.51 11.13 -10.71
CA TYR A 170 0.49 10.58 -9.78
C TYR A 170 0.36 9.07 -9.56
N GLY A 171 -0.66 8.42 -10.12
CA GLY A 171 -1.05 7.05 -9.77
C GLY A 171 -1.70 6.95 -8.38
N HIS A 172 -2.03 5.73 -7.95
CA HIS A 172 -2.46 5.47 -6.58
C HIS A 172 -1.94 4.14 -6.04
N VAL A 173 -1.73 4.08 -4.74
CA VAL A 173 -1.39 2.86 -4.01
C VAL A 173 -2.20 2.73 -2.74
N ALA A 174 -2.55 1.51 -2.38
CA ALA A 174 -3.23 1.19 -1.14
C ALA A 174 -2.71 -0.13 -0.55
N PHE A 175 -2.79 -0.28 0.77
CA PHE A 175 -2.41 -1.52 1.44
C PHE A 175 -3.60 -2.47 1.49
N VAL A 176 -3.39 -3.73 1.09
CA VAL A 176 -4.44 -4.76 1.06
C VAL A 176 -4.52 -5.42 2.42
N HIS A 177 -5.67 -5.28 3.09
CA HIS A 177 -5.94 -5.94 4.36
C HIS A 177 -6.59 -7.32 4.15
N ALA A 178 -7.55 -7.45 3.23
CA ALA A 178 -8.19 -8.73 2.92
C ALA A 178 -8.60 -8.85 1.45
N VAL A 179 -8.74 -10.10 1.00
CA VAL A 179 -9.15 -10.45 -0.37
C VAL A 179 -10.37 -11.36 -0.30
N ASN A 180 -11.50 -10.88 -0.82
CA ASN A 180 -12.78 -11.57 -0.86
C ASN A 180 -13.24 -11.70 -2.33
N GLY A 181 -12.61 -12.63 -3.07
CA GLY A 181 -12.81 -12.76 -4.52
C GLY A 181 -12.31 -11.53 -5.26
N ASP A 182 -13.20 -10.86 -6.01
CA ASP A 182 -12.90 -9.62 -6.74
C ASP A 182 -13.07 -8.35 -5.89
N GLN A 183 -13.38 -8.47 -4.60
CA GLN A 183 -13.46 -7.37 -3.66
C GLN A 183 -12.25 -7.39 -2.72
N LEU A 184 -11.60 -6.24 -2.56
CA LEU A 184 -10.49 -6.02 -1.66
C LEU A 184 -10.97 -5.19 -0.47
N GLU A 185 -10.48 -5.51 0.72
CA GLU A 185 -10.51 -4.58 1.86
C GLU A 185 -9.14 -3.91 1.92
N ILE A 186 -9.13 -2.58 1.78
CA ILE A 186 -7.91 -1.79 1.67
C ILE A 186 -7.93 -0.62 2.63
N GLU A 187 -6.74 -0.12 2.93
CA GLU A 187 -6.54 1.15 3.61
C GLU A 187 -5.51 1.99 2.88
N ASP A 188 -5.72 3.31 2.90
CA ASP A 188 -4.85 4.28 2.25
C ASP A 188 -4.86 5.64 2.96
N TYR A 189 -3.96 6.51 2.50
CA TYR A 189 -4.03 7.95 2.73
C TYR A 189 -4.28 8.65 1.40
N ASN A 190 -4.94 9.80 1.46
CA ASN A 190 -5.22 10.62 0.27
C ASN A 190 -6.00 9.85 -0.82
N GLY A 191 -6.83 8.88 -0.42
CA GLY A 191 -7.69 8.07 -1.29
C GLY A 191 -9.12 8.03 -0.75
N ILE A 192 -9.49 6.94 -0.07
CA ILE A 192 -10.85 6.74 0.48
C ILE A 192 -11.23 7.88 1.44
N GLY A 193 -10.32 8.26 2.34
CA GLY A 193 -10.55 9.34 3.33
C GLY A 193 -10.61 10.75 2.72
N GLY A 194 -10.20 10.89 1.46
CA GLY A 194 -9.99 12.18 0.79
C GLY A 194 -8.67 12.85 1.17
N ASN A 195 -8.56 14.13 0.80
CA ASN A 195 -7.30 14.87 0.79
C ASN A 195 -6.53 14.74 2.11
N GLU A 196 -5.33 14.17 2.02
CA GLU A 196 -4.37 14.02 3.13
C GLU A 196 -4.92 13.29 4.37
N LYS A 197 -5.95 12.45 4.19
CA LYS A 197 -6.61 11.73 5.27
C LYS A 197 -6.49 10.23 5.08
N TYR A 198 -6.38 9.54 6.21
CA TYR A 198 -6.58 8.11 6.31
C TYR A 198 -7.99 7.72 5.88
N GLY A 199 -8.11 6.61 5.17
CA GLY A 199 -9.38 5.93 4.93
C GLY A 199 -9.17 4.42 4.76
N ASN A 200 -10.23 3.67 4.99
CA ASN A 200 -10.30 2.26 4.69
C ASN A 200 -11.67 1.88 4.15
N GLY A 201 -11.74 0.76 3.44
CA GLY A 201 -13.00 0.27 2.92
C GLY A 201 -12.83 -0.76 1.81
N LYS A 202 -13.96 -1.11 1.22
CA LYS A 202 -14.04 -2.11 0.15
C LYS A 202 -13.84 -1.47 -1.21
N GLN A 203 -12.91 -1.99 -2.00
CA GLN A 203 -12.69 -1.58 -3.39
C GLN A 203 -12.71 -2.80 -4.32
N PRO A 204 -13.24 -2.68 -5.55
CA PRO A 204 -13.16 -3.77 -6.50
C PRO A 204 -11.72 -3.89 -7.01
N LYS A 205 -11.23 -5.13 -7.14
CA LYS A 205 -9.90 -5.48 -7.68
C LYS A 205 -9.60 -4.77 -9.00
N SER A 206 -10.61 -4.57 -9.84
CA SER A 206 -10.50 -3.94 -11.16
C SER A 206 -10.09 -2.46 -11.17
N GLN A 207 -10.07 -1.80 -9.99
CA GLN A 207 -9.49 -0.47 -9.86
C GLN A 207 -7.97 -0.46 -9.93
N TYR A 208 -7.32 -1.59 -9.62
CA TYR A 208 -5.88 -1.72 -9.55
C TYR A 208 -5.34 -2.49 -10.75
N ASP A 209 -4.19 -2.08 -11.26
CA ASP A 209 -3.56 -2.69 -12.42
C ASP A 209 -2.65 -3.86 -12.01
N ALA A 210 -2.04 -3.78 -10.82
CA ALA A 210 -1.18 -4.82 -10.26
C ALA A 210 -1.13 -4.78 -8.73
N PHE A 211 -0.46 -5.77 -8.14
CA PHE A 211 -0.17 -5.92 -6.73
C PHE A 211 1.33 -6.16 -6.54
N ILE A 212 1.93 -5.42 -5.61
CA ILE A 212 3.34 -5.51 -5.24
C ILE A 212 3.45 -6.32 -3.95
N HIS A 213 4.30 -7.34 -3.94
CA HIS A 213 4.45 -8.30 -2.84
C HIS A 213 5.82 -8.19 -2.18
N PHE A 214 5.88 -8.35 -0.85
CA PHE A 214 7.07 -8.22 0.02
C PHE A 214 7.35 -9.51 0.80
#